data_AF-A0A519I2N3-F1
#
_entry.id   AF-A0A519I2N3-F1
#
_cell.length_a   1.000
_cell.length_b   1.000
_cell.length_c   1.000
_cell.angle_alpha   90.00
_cell.angle_beta   90.00
_cell.angle_gamma   90.00
#
_symmetry.space_group_name_H-M   'P 1'
#
loop_
_entity.id
_entity.type
_entity.pdbx_description
1 polymer ?
#
loop_
_entity_poly.entity_id
_entity_poly.type
_entity_poly.pdbx_seq_one_letter_code
_entity_poly.pdbx_strand_id
1 'polypeptide(L)'
;MKILASQDHQPPAEGDARTVALANDADALALSLDGVERVDLHFPNFTDGRAFSQAFLLRRRRGFKGDIRATGDVLIDQLVQMQRTGFSSAVLRDGVDPADAQRQFDMFPGFYQGDAVHPQPLFADKAAA
;
A
#
# COMPACT_ATOMS: atom_id res chain seq x y z
N MET A 1 -1.85 7.23 -5.41
CA MET A 1 -0.87 6.12 -5.21
C MET A 1 0.04 6.02 -6.43
N LYS A 2 1.32 5.64 -6.29
CA LYS A 2 2.21 5.35 -7.42
C LYS A 2 2.02 3.92 -7.92
N ILE A 3 1.79 3.72 -9.22
CA ILE A 3 1.63 2.39 -9.82
C ILE A 3 2.87 2.07 -10.66
N LEU A 4 3.38 0.84 -10.53
CA LEU A 4 4.54 0.33 -11.25
C LEU A 4 4.17 -0.94 -12.00
N ALA A 5 4.75 -1.14 -13.19
CA ALA A 5 4.77 -2.46 -13.82
C ALA A 5 5.73 -3.39 -13.06
N SER A 6 5.47 -4.70 -13.09
CA SER A 6 6.32 -5.73 -12.49
C SER A 6 7.81 -5.59 -12.86
N GLN A 7 8.10 -5.35 -14.15
CA GLN A 7 9.45 -5.17 -14.68
C GLN A 7 10.19 -3.93 -14.16
N ASP A 8 9.47 -2.92 -13.65
CA ASP A 8 10.06 -1.69 -13.11
C ASP A 8 10.34 -1.80 -11.59
N HIS A 9 9.93 -2.92 -10.98
CA HIS A 9 10.18 -3.17 -9.57
C HIS A 9 11.55 -3.78 -9.34
N GLN A 10 12.35 -3.11 -8.50
CA GLN A 10 13.54 -3.70 -7.92
C GLN A 10 13.27 -4.09 -6.46
N PRO A 11 13.43 -5.38 -6.10
CA PRO A 11 13.36 -5.80 -4.71
C PRO A 11 14.48 -5.13 -3.90
N PRO A 12 14.39 -5.11 -2.57
CA PRO A 12 15.47 -4.61 -1.72
C PRO A 12 16.80 -5.27 -2.06
N ALA A 13 17.83 -4.45 -2.30
CA ALA A 13 19.17 -4.95 -2.58
C ALA A 13 19.80 -5.49 -1.29
N GLU A 14 20.67 -6.50 -1.43
CA GLU A 14 21.38 -7.06 -0.28
C GLU A 14 22.24 -5.97 0.38
N GLY A 15 22.02 -5.74 1.69
CA GLY A 15 22.69 -4.69 2.47
C GLY A 15 22.07 -3.30 2.40
N ASP A 16 21.00 -3.09 1.63
CA ASP A 16 20.25 -1.82 1.67
C ASP A 16 19.32 -1.77 2.89
N ALA A 17 19.71 -1.01 3.91
CA ALA A 17 18.90 -0.82 5.11
C ALA A 17 17.70 0.12 4.91
N ARG A 18 17.62 0.85 3.78
CA ARG A 18 16.53 1.81 3.51
C ARG A 18 15.29 1.15 2.93
N THR A 19 15.44 -0.01 2.31
CA THR A 19 14.34 -0.78 1.71
C THR A 19 14.21 -2.12 2.41
N VAL A 20 13.00 -2.47 2.85
CA VAL A 20 12.75 -3.73 3.58
C VAL A 20 11.62 -4.48 2.93
N ALA A 21 11.80 -5.78 2.68
CA ALA A 21 10.71 -6.68 2.32
C ALA A 21 10.23 -7.40 3.58
N LEU A 22 8.98 -7.20 3.95
CA LEU A 22 8.37 -7.86 5.11
C LEU A 22 7.57 -9.08 4.63
N ALA A 23 7.84 -10.24 5.22
CA ALA A 23 7.02 -11.42 5.00
C ALA A 23 5.57 -11.18 5.43
N ASN A 24 4.61 -11.73 4.72
CA ASN A 24 3.19 -11.45 4.92
C ASN A 24 2.58 -12.10 6.18
N ASP A 25 3.33 -12.95 6.87
CA ASP A 25 3.01 -13.53 8.17
C ASP A 25 3.81 -12.90 9.32
N ALA A 26 4.75 -12.01 9.02
CA ALA A 26 5.54 -11.32 10.03
C ALA A 26 4.75 -10.22 10.73
N ASP A 27 5.10 -9.94 11.98
CA ASP A 27 4.50 -8.86 12.76
C ASP A 27 5.05 -7.49 12.33
N ALA A 28 4.20 -6.69 11.68
CA ALA A 28 4.54 -5.34 11.24
C ALA A 28 4.79 -4.37 12.41
N LEU A 29 4.29 -4.64 13.62
CA LEU A 29 4.57 -3.81 14.79
C LEU A 29 5.98 -4.00 15.33
N ALA A 30 6.56 -5.19 15.13
CA ALA A 30 7.90 -5.54 15.55
C ALA A 30 9.00 -5.05 14.59
N LEU A 31 8.63 -4.59 13.38
CA LEU A 31 9.58 -4.09 12.40
C LEU A 31 10.28 -2.81 12.89
N SER A 32 11.62 -2.81 12.86
CA SER A 32 12.43 -1.60 13.02
C SER A 32 12.29 -0.72 11.79
N LEU A 33 12.02 0.57 12.00
CA LEU A 33 11.78 1.54 10.93
C LEU A 33 12.88 2.62 10.86
N ASP A 34 13.93 2.48 11.67
CA ASP A 34 15.01 3.46 11.74
C ASP A 34 15.79 3.50 10.42
N GLY A 35 15.74 4.65 9.73
CA GLY A 35 16.37 4.83 8.42
C GLY A 35 15.66 4.14 7.25
N VAL A 36 14.52 3.49 7.49
CA VAL A 36 13.72 2.83 6.44
C VAL A 36 12.94 3.88 5.65
N GLU A 37 13.10 3.88 4.33
CA GLU A 37 12.40 4.75 3.39
C GLU A 37 11.25 4.01 2.68
N ARG A 38 11.36 2.68 2.54
CA ARG A 38 10.38 1.83 1.86
C ARG A 38 10.18 0.49 2.56
N VAL A 39 8.93 0.08 2.72
CA VAL A 39 8.54 -1.28 3.12
C VAL A 39 7.73 -1.92 2.00
N ASP A 40 8.25 -3.02 1.45
CA ASP A 40 7.57 -3.86 0.48
C ASP A 40 6.77 -4.94 1.24
N LEU A 41 5.46 -5.00 1.01
CA LEU A 41 4.56 -6.01 1.57
C LEU A 41 4.06 -6.92 0.45
N HIS A 42 4.30 -8.21 0.60
CA HIS A 42 4.07 -9.19 -0.45
C HIS A 42 2.68 -9.84 -0.36
N PHE A 43 2.03 -9.97 -1.51
CA PHE A 43 0.78 -10.71 -1.72
C PHE A 43 1.08 -12.02 -2.46
N PRO A 44 1.11 -13.19 -1.78
CA PRO A 44 1.38 -14.46 -2.46
C PRO A 44 0.31 -14.86 -3.47
N ASN A 45 -0.93 -14.43 -3.25
CA ASN A 45 -2.06 -14.58 -4.15
C ASN A 45 -3.09 -13.46 -3.87
N PHE A 46 -3.96 -13.19 -4.82
CA PHE A 46 -4.93 -12.10 -4.75
C PHE A 46 -5.99 -12.25 -3.62
N THR A 47 -6.17 -13.44 -3.04
CA THR A 47 -7.12 -13.67 -1.94
C THR A 47 -6.48 -13.49 -0.56
N ASP A 48 -5.16 -13.30 -0.49
CA ASP A 48 -4.46 -13.08 0.78
C ASP A 48 -4.57 -11.62 1.24
N GLY A 49 -5.32 -11.40 2.33
CA GLY A 49 -5.56 -10.06 2.86
C GLY A 49 -4.52 -9.55 3.87
N ARG A 50 -3.52 -10.34 4.29
CA ARG A 50 -2.70 -10.00 5.48
C ARG A 50 -1.88 -8.73 5.30
N ALA A 51 -1.35 -8.49 4.10
CA ALA A 51 -0.58 -7.29 3.80
C ALA A 51 -1.41 -6.00 3.93
N PHE A 52 -2.74 -6.04 3.76
CA PHE A 52 -3.61 -4.88 4.06
C PHE A 52 -3.55 -4.50 5.55
N SER A 53 -3.62 -5.50 6.44
CA SER A 53 -3.50 -5.28 7.88
C SER A 53 -2.11 -4.76 8.24
N GLN A 54 -1.05 -5.33 7.66
CA GLN A 54 0.32 -4.84 7.88
C GLN A 54 0.47 -3.38 7.45
N ALA A 55 0.00 -3.00 6.26
CA ALA A 55 0.03 -1.62 5.78
C ALA A 55 -0.72 -0.66 6.73
N PHE A 56 -1.90 -1.06 7.20
CA PHE A 56 -2.68 -0.26 8.13
C PHE A 56 -1.94 -0.06 9.46
N LEU A 57 -1.35 -1.12 10.01
CA LEU A 57 -0.58 -1.04 11.26
C LEU A 57 0.66 -0.15 11.10
N LEU A 58 1.42 -0.30 10.01
CA LEU A 58 2.57 0.56 9.71
C LEU A 58 2.14 2.03 9.62
N ARG A 59 1.08 2.32 8.87
CA ARG A 59 0.63 3.70 8.65
C ARG A 59 -0.02 4.34 9.89
N ARG A 60 -0.94 3.63 10.55
CA ARG A 60 -1.80 4.19 11.62
C ARG A 60 -1.28 3.97 13.03
N ARG A 61 -0.61 2.84 13.31
CA ARG A 61 -0.12 2.52 14.65
C ARG A 61 1.35 2.89 14.83
N ARG A 62 2.18 2.61 13.81
CA ARG A 62 3.62 2.95 13.84
C ARG A 62 3.91 4.34 13.26
N GLY A 63 2.93 4.95 12.59
CA GLY A 63 3.06 6.30 12.04
C GLY A 63 4.06 6.40 10.88
N PHE A 64 4.41 5.28 10.25
CA PHE A 64 5.40 5.21 9.19
C PHE A 64 5.04 6.17 8.04
N LYS A 65 6.00 6.99 7.63
CA LYS A 65 5.81 8.04 6.62
C LYS A 65 6.42 7.69 5.26
N GLY A 66 7.28 6.68 5.20
CA GLY A 66 7.88 6.20 3.97
C GLY A 66 6.87 5.52 3.03
N ASP A 67 7.41 5.00 1.94
CA ASP A 67 6.65 4.26 0.93
C ASP A 67 6.26 2.88 1.48
N ILE A 68 4.97 2.56 1.45
CA ILE A 68 4.48 1.20 1.70
C ILE A 68 4.04 0.68 0.34
N ARG A 69 4.78 -0.31 -0.18
CA ARG A 69 4.61 -0.83 -1.53
C ARG A 69 3.97 -2.21 -1.52
N ALA A 70 2.90 -2.39 -2.27
CA ALA A 70 2.35 -3.71 -2.54
C ALA A 70 3.15 -4.41 -3.65
N THR A 71 3.49 -5.69 -3.48
CA THR A 71 4.16 -6.53 -4.49
C THR A 71 3.52 -7.92 -4.55
N GLY A 72 3.78 -8.70 -5.61
CA GLY A 72 3.21 -10.05 -5.78
C GLY A 72 1.98 -10.07 -6.68
N ASP A 73 0.95 -10.84 -6.31
CA ASP A 73 -0.30 -10.99 -7.09
C ASP A 73 -1.26 -9.81 -6.85
N VAL A 74 -0.79 -8.62 -7.21
CA VAL A 74 -1.51 -7.34 -7.08
C VAL A 74 -2.33 -7.08 -8.34
N LEU A 75 -3.63 -6.87 -8.14
CA LEU A 75 -4.59 -6.57 -9.20
C LEU A 75 -5.03 -5.09 -9.19
N ILE A 76 -5.50 -4.62 -10.33
CA ILE A 76 -5.98 -3.24 -10.51
C ILE A 76 -7.19 -2.93 -9.61
N ASP A 77 -8.13 -3.86 -9.49
CA ASP A 77 -9.36 -3.71 -8.68
C ASP A 77 -9.08 -3.53 -7.18
N GLN A 78 -7.90 -3.95 -6.70
CA GLN A 78 -7.50 -3.82 -5.31
C GLN A 78 -6.87 -2.47 -4.96
N LEU A 79 -6.43 -1.69 -5.95
CA LEU A 79 -5.60 -0.50 -5.76
C LEU A 79 -6.28 0.57 -4.89
N VAL A 80 -7.58 0.78 -5.08
CA VAL A 80 -8.36 1.73 -4.29
C VAL A 80 -8.36 1.32 -2.82
N GLN A 81 -8.61 0.03 -2.53
CA GLN A 81 -8.57 -0.49 -1.17
C GLN A 81 -7.15 -0.40 -0.59
N MET A 82 -6.12 -0.70 -1.37
CA MET A 82 -4.72 -0.60 -0.94
C MET A 82 -4.38 0.84 -0.54
N GLN A 83 -4.77 1.83 -1.33
CA GLN A 83 -4.55 3.23 -0.99
C GLN A 83 -5.22 3.58 0.35
N ARG A 84 -6.47 3.14 0.54
CA ARG A 84 -7.22 3.37 1.77
C ARG A 84 -6.62 2.66 2.99
N THR A 85 -5.95 1.53 2.83
CA THR A 85 -5.27 0.86 3.96
C THR A 85 -3.85 1.36 4.21
N GLY A 86 -3.35 2.31 3.42
CA GLY A 86 -2.13 3.05 3.69
C GLY A 86 -0.95 2.73 2.78
N PHE A 87 -1.15 1.90 1.76
CA PHE A 87 -0.17 1.72 0.69
C PHE A 87 0.02 3.04 -0.08
N SER A 88 1.27 3.35 -0.41
CA SER A 88 1.63 4.53 -1.21
C SER A 88 2.04 4.16 -2.63
N SER A 89 2.48 2.93 -2.84
CA SER A 89 2.75 2.39 -4.16
C SER A 89 2.31 0.94 -4.32
N ALA A 90 2.15 0.50 -5.56
CA ALA A 90 1.81 -0.87 -5.90
C ALA A 90 2.52 -1.28 -7.18
N VAL A 91 3.06 -2.50 -7.18
CA VAL A 91 3.64 -3.17 -8.34
C VAL A 91 2.58 -4.15 -8.84
N LEU A 92 2.04 -3.89 -10.02
CA LEU A 92 1.05 -4.77 -10.63
C LEU A 92 1.71 -6.08 -11.07
N ARG A 93 0.97 -7.18 -10.96
CA ARG A 93 1.43 -8.48 -11.49
C ARG A 93 1.66 -8.41 -13.00
N ASP A 94 2.41 -9.39 -13.51
CA ASP A 94 2.68 -9.52 -14.95
C ASP A 94 1.40 -9.57 -15.79
N GLY A 95 1.46 -8.96 -16.97
CA GLY A 95 0.34 -8.94 -17.93
C GLY A 95 -0.76 -7.93 -17.62
N VAL A 96 -0.59 -7.09 -16.60
CA VAL A 96 -1.52 -6.02 -16.24
C VAL A 96 -0.90 -4.67 -16.59
N ASP A 97 -1.61 -3.86 -17.38
CA ASP A 97 -1.14 -2.54 -17.81
C ASP A 97 -1.40 -1.46 -16.73
N PRO A 98 -0.36 -0.80 -16.18
CA PRO A 98 -0.53 0.31 -15.26
C PRO A 98 -1.40 1.46 -15.79
N ALA A 99 -1.50 1.64 -17.11
CA ALA A 99 -2.35 2.69 -17.71
C ALA A 99 -3.84 2.51 -17.38
N ASP A 100 -4.28 1.28 -17.11
CA ASP A 100 -5.66 0.98 -16.75
C ASP A 100 -5.96 1.26 -15.27
N ALA A 101 -4.95 1.46 -14.42
CA ALA A 101 -5.11 1.70 -12.99
C ALA A 101 -5.85 3.00 -12.69
N GLN A 102 -5.64 4.05 -13.49
CA GLN A 102 -6.26 5.37 -13.26
C GLN A 102 -7.79 5.28 -13.26
N ARG A 103 -8.37 4.43 -14.11
CA ARG A 103 -9.83 4.25 -14.20
C ARG A 103 -10.45 3.78 -12.89
N GLN A 104 -9.72 3.01 -12.07
CA GLN A 104 -10.23 2.57 -10.77
C GLN A 104 -10.34 3.71 -9.77
N PHE A 105 -9.37 4.62 -9.75
CA PHE A 105 -9.40 5.78 -8.87
C PHE A 105 -10.50 6.76 -9.31
N ASP A 106 -10.70 6.94 -10.61
CA ASP A 106 -11.74 7.83 -11.15
C ASP A 106 -13.16 7.31 -10.87
N MET A 107 -13.34 5.99 -10.75
CA MET A 107 -14.63 5.37 -10.44
C MET A 107 -15.11 5.68 -9.01
N PHE A 108 -14.18 5.89 -8.07
CA PHE A 108 -14.48 6.12 -6.66
C PHE A 108 -13.85 7.43 -6.17
N PRO A 109 -14.45 8.60 -6.49
CA PRO A 109 -13.88 9.90 -6.19
C PRO A 109 -13.85 10.25 -4.69
N GLY A 110 -14.55 9.50 -3.85
CA GLY A 110 -14.58 9.72 -2.40
C GLY A 110 -15.26 8.59 -1.63
N PHE A 111 -15.07 8.60 -0.31
CA PHE A 111 -15.59 7.58 0.60
C PHE A 111 -16.23 8.23 1.81
N TYR A 112 -17.35 7.65 2.26
CA TYR A 112 -18.05 8.12 3.46
C TYR A 112 -17.22 7.90 4.74
N GLN A 113 -16.51 6.77 4.81
CA GLN A 113 -15.71 6.38 5.97
C GLN A 113 -14.26 6.85 5.80
N GLY A 114 -13.65 7.27 6.92
CA GLY A 114 -12.21 7.54 6.98
C GLY A 114 -11.38 6.29 6.74
N ASP A 115 -10.09 6.49 6.50
CA ASP A 115 -9.16 5.45 6.12
C ASP A 115 -7.78 5.60 6.81
N ALA A 116 -6.76 4.87 6.34
CA ALA A 116 -5.43 4.88 6.94
C ALA A 116 -4.65 6.19 6.70
N VAL A 117 -5.03 6.99 5.71
CA VAL A 117 -4.39 8.26 5.33
C VAL A 117 -5.23 9.44 5.83
N HIS A 118 -6.54 9.39 5.61
CA HIS A 118 -7.53 10.38 6.01
C HIS A 118 -8.49 9.75 7.04
N PRO A 119 -8.16 9.76 8.33
CA PRO A 119 -8.90 9.00 9.34
C PRO A 119 -10.26 9.61 9.71
N GLN A 120 -10.51 10.86 9.34
CA GLN A 120 -11.79 11.50 9.58
C GLN A 120 -12.80 11.04 8.53
N PRO A 121 -14.02 10.65 8.93
CA PRO A 121 -15.08 10.35 7.98
C PRO A 121 -15.59 11.63 7.31
N LEU A 122 -16.22 11.49 6.14
CA LEU A 122 -16.64 12.60 5.29
C LEU A 122 -17.55 13.60 6.03
N PHE A 123 -18.50 13.11 6.84
CA PHE A 123 -19.43 13.96 7.58
C PHE A 123 -18.79 14.73 8.75
N ALA A 124 -17.57 14.37 9.15
CA ALA A 124 -16.81 15.09 10.16
C ALA A 124 -15.82 16.09 9.55
N ASP A 125 -15.62 16.04 8.23
CA ASP A 125 -14.75 16.95 7.51
C ASP A 125 -15.46 18.29 7.30
N LYS A 126 -15.00 19.31 8.03
CA LYS A 126 -15.57 20.66 8.00
C LYS A 126 -15.31 21.39 6.67
N ALA A 127 -14.42 20.88 5.82
CA ALA A 127 -14.17 21.44 4.49
C ALA A 127 -15.13 20.88 3.42
N ALA A 128 -15.87 19.82 3.73
CA ALA A 128 -16.86 19.20 2.85
C ALA A 128 -18.29 19.76 3.04
N ALA A 129 -18.47 20.74 3.94
CA ALA A 129 -19.75 21.35 4.29
C ALA A 129 -19.93 22.75 3.66
#